data_AF-A0A521YIC8-F1
#
_entry.id   AF-A0A521YIC8-F1
#
_cell.length_a   1.000
_cell.length_b   1.000
_cell.length_c   1.000
_cell.angle_alpha   90.00
_cell.angle_beta   90.00
_cell.angle_gamma   90.00
#
_symmetry.space_group_name_H-M   'P 1'
#
loop_
_entity.id
_entity.type
_entity.pdbx_description
1 polymer ?
#
loop_
_entity_poly.entity_id
_entity_poly.type
_entity_poly.pdbx_seq_one_letter_code
_entity_poly.pdbx_strand_id
1 'polypeptide(L)'
;MRLTDTAQRGRRGGIWRASDHARVGHALRSIRILKTQLQEDLARVCRVLARHEMIDLWGHLSVRIPGSERLLATPRFSRKVLPRSIAASDVLVCDASGRIVDGGGELPRQFHVDLSIYRSNEKRKACIFAAPRYAMAAAIAGYSLKPLTHMESATAYGLEACSSDKLAEAVARASAVQQPGIGAWAAGADIYECLAALYHLEYLAQANAIVAGEKELRTVEREDSDKIWRQFAGHPHYHEFFASLDPGPLAHPFTHFSRNQDLLKAKIAFSCRALWERDTLVGFLEHISHRLPGEHFLISASKNFGDIGPEDMCLLDMAANSIAGPRPPGFKWFHAQLLREREDVQAVVHTHDLYGRAYALSARELVPACRVGLDIATRRMPMYSRCDLIVDAEVRRQTLDALGGGPLVHEVGHGTDFVADTLERATVDAIQREQFLAMDHLARRFGAPQALPARLIDDLRAAEPPAEDWWWFYAGEVGAPRRSAGGLSNR
;
A
#
# COMPACT_ATOMS: atom_id res chain seq x y z
N MET A 1 -70.81 -53.57 27.23
CA MET A 1 -70.93 -53.58 25.75
C MET A 1 -70.08 -52.41 25.23
N ARG A 2 -68.97 -52.74 24.56
CA ARG A 2 -67.99 -51.94 23.78
C ARG A 2 -67.68 -50.44 24.09
N LEU A 3 -66.37 -50.23 24.31
CA LEU A 3 -65.45 -49.20 23.77
C LEU A 3 -65.26 -47.82 24.47
N THR A 4 -64.06 -47.73 25.06
CA THR A 4 -63.10 -46.67 25.39
C THR A 4 -63.13 -45.29 24.69
N ASP A 5 -63.08 -44.26 25.53
CA ASP A 5 -62.15 -43.11 25.63
C ASP A 5 -61.58 -42.39 24.38
N THR A 6 -61.68 -41.05 24.33
CA THR A 6 -60.71 -40.17 23.65
C THR A 6 -60.74 -38.71 24.13
N ALA A 7 -59.54 -38.14 24.24
CA ALA A 7 -59.15 -36.90 24.90
C ALA A 7 -59.45 -35.60 24.14
N GLN A 8 -59.63 -34.53 24.92
CA GLN A 8 -59.64 -33.12 24.49
C GLN A 8 -58.23 -32.55 24.27
N ARG A 9 -58.13 -31.69 23.26
CA ARG A 9 -56.95 -30.91 22.86
C ARG A 9 -56.55 -29.87 23.91
N GLY A 10 -55.25 -29.82 24.24
CA GLY A 10 -54.61 -28.76 25.03
C GLY A 10 -53.40 -28.16 24.31
N ARG A 11 -53.30 -26.82 24.34
CA ARG A 11 -52.20 -25.98 23.86
C ARG A 11 -50.84 -26.45 24.40
N ARG A 12 -49.78 -26.48 23.57
CA ARG A 12 -48.38 -26.57 24.03
C ARG A 12 -47.61 -25.34 23.58
N GLY A 13 -47.35 -24.43 24.52
CA GLY A 13 -46.22 -23.51 24.45
C GLY A 13 -44.94 -24.28 24.77
N GLY A 14 -43.91 -24.14 23.93
CA GLY A 14 -42.59 -24.72 24.16
C GLY A 14 -41.89 -24.01 25.31
N ILE A 15 -41.69 -24.73 26.41
CA ILE A 15 -40.87 -24.30 27.55
C ILE A 15 -39.40 -24.51 27.16
N TRP A 16 -38.65 -23.44 26.93
CA TRP A 16 -37.19 -23.47 26.86
C TRP A 16 -36.64 -23.79 28.26
N ARG A 17 -35.84 -24.86 28.41
CA ARG A 17 -35.29 -25.25 29.72
C ARG A 17 -34.11 -24.33 30.08
N ALA A 18 -33.92 -24.04 31.36
CA ALA A 18 -32.81 -23.22 31.86
C ALA A 18 -31.41 -23.75 31.44
N SER A 19 -31.28 -25.06 31.21
CA SER A 19 -30.08 -25.70 30.66
C SER A 19 -29.79 -25.30 29.21
N ASP A 20 -30.82 -25.02 28.41
CA ASP A 20 -30.69 -24.59 27.02
C ASP A 20 -30.27 -23.11 26.96
N HIS A 21 -30.81 -22.27 27.86
CA HIS A 21 -30.36 -20.90 28.03
C HIS A 21 -28.89 -20.79 28.51
N ALA A 22 -28.46 -21.67 29.42
CA ALA A 22 -27.06 -21.71 29.88
C ALA A 22 -26.09 -22.17 28.78
N ARG A 23 -26.48 -23.18 27.97
CA ARG A 23 -25.67 -23.65 26.82
C ARG A 23 -25.60 -22.62 25.69
N VAL A 24 -26.72 -21.97 25.38
CA VAL A 24 -26.76 -20.87 24.40
C VAL A 24 -25.94 -19.68 24.90
N GLY A 25 -26.05 -19.33 26.19
CA GLY A 25 -25.24 -18.27 26.81
C GLY A 25 -23.73 -18.57 26.78
N HIS A 26 -23.33 -19.83 27.03
CA HIS A 26 -21.94 -20.26 26.93
C HIS A 26 -21.43 -20.20 25.48
N ALA A 27 -22.19 -20.75 24.51
CA ALA A 27 -21.83 -20.72 23.10
C ALA A 27 -21.71 -19.28 22.55
N LEU A 28 -22.64 -18.39 22.89
CA LEU A 28 -22.59 -16.98 22.51
C LEU A 28 -21.39 -16.25 23.15
N ARG A 29 -21.04 -16.59 24.39
CA ARG A 29 -19.85 -16.04 25.06
C ARG A 29 -18.56 -16.53 24.40
N SER A 30 -18.48 -17.80 24.03
CA SER A 30 -17.33 -18.37 23.28
C SER A 30 -17.18 -17.73 21.91
N ILE A 31 -18.26 -17.55 21.15
CA ILE A 31 -18.24 -16.86 19.85
C ILE A 31 -17.80 -15.41 20.00
N ARG A 32 -18.24 -14.71 21.06
CA ARG A 32 -17.83 -13.33 21.32
C ARG A 32 -16.33 -13.21 21.61
N ILE A 33 -15.78 -14.10 22.44
CA ILE A 33 -14.33 -14.15 22.73
C ILE A 33 -13.55 -14.44 21.43
N LEU A 34 -14.00 -15.41 20.65
CA LEU A 34 -13.38 -15.77 19.37
C LEU A 34 -13.42 -14.63 18.36
N LYS A 35 -14.54 -13.91 18.25
CA LYS A 35 -14.67 -12.71 17.41
C LYS A 35 -13.58 -11.70 17.79
N THR A 36 -13.47 -11.36 19.07
CA THR A 36 -12.50 -10.37 19.55
C THR A 36 -11.06 -10.80 19.25
N GLN A 37 -10.73 -12.08 19.45
CA GLN A 37 -9.40 -12.62 19.10
C GLN A 37 -9.11 -12.48 17.60
N LEU A 38 -10.07 -12.83 16.74
CA LEU A 38 -9.89 -12.72 15.29
C LEU A 38 -9.76 -11.26 14.82
N GLN A 39 -10.46 -10.31 15.46
CA GLN A 39 -10.27 -8.89 15.17
C GLN A 39 -8.86 -8.42 15.52
N GLU A 40 -8.31 -8.86 16.65
CA GLU A 40 -6.92 -8.58 17.03
C GLU A 40 -5.92 -9.23 16.06
N ASP A 41 -6.17 -10.48 15.65
CA ASP A 41 -5.30 -11.17 14.70
C ASP A 41 -5.30 -10.49 13.32
N LEU A 42 -6.46 -10.04 12.82
CA LEU A 42 -6.54 -9.27 11.56
C LEU A 42 -5.77 -7.95 11.66
N ALA A 43 -5.99 -7.19 12.74
CA ALA A 43 -5.29 -5.92 12.94
C ALA A 43 -3.77 -6.14 13.04
N ARG A 44 -3.35 -7.17 13.78
CA ARG A 44 -1.95 -7.58 13.92
C ARG A 44 -1.32 -7.94 12.58
N VAL A 45 -1.92 -8.87 11.83
CA VAL A 45 -1.39 -9.33 10.54
C VAL A 45 -1.31 -8.17 9.55
N CYS A 46 -2.29 -7.26 9.55
CA CYS A 46 -2.26 -6.07 8.71
C CYS A 46 -1.06 -5.16 9.03
N ARG A 47 -0.78 -4.89 10.31
CA ARG A 47 0.38 -4.09 10.74
C ARG A 47 1.71 -4.78 10.42
N VAL A 48 1.77 -6.10 10.51
CA VAL A 48 2.95 -6.89 10.10
C VAL A 48 3.19 -6.77 8.59
N LEU A 49 2.16 -6.93 7.76
CA LEU A 49 2.27 -6.73 6.31
C LEU A 49 2.74 -5.30 5.98
N ALA A 50 2.23 -4.30 6.69
CA ALA A 50 2.61 -2.90 6.47
C ALA A 50 4.05 -2.62 6.91
N ARG A 51 4.51 -3.25 7.99
CA ARG A 51 5.93 -3.24 8.39
C ARG A 51 6.84 -3.85 7.32
N HIS A 52 6.33 -4.83 6.58
CA HIS A 52 7.03 -5.50 5.49
C HIS A 52 6.89 -4.83 4.12
N GLU A 53 6.24 -3.65 4.05
CA GLU A 53 5.94 -2.95 2.79
C GLU A 53 5.11 -3.79 1.80
N MET A 54 4.33 -4.74 2.31
CA MET A 54 3.54 -5.66 1.49
C MET A 54 2.07 -5.27 1.38
N ILE A 55 1.61 -4.22 2.05
CA ILE A 55 0.22 -3.76 1.97
C ILE A 55 0.15 -2.25 1.88
N ASP A 56 -0.73 -1.77 0.99
CA ASP A 56 -1.02 -0.36 0.78
C ASP A 56 -2.53 -0.09 0.93
N LEU A 57 -3.02 1.06 0.47
CA LEU A 57 -4.42 1.44 0.62
C LEU A 57 -5.43 0.55 -0.13
N TRP A 58 -4.98 -0.30 -1.05
CA TRP A 58 -5.84 -1.21 -1.81
C TRP A 58 -5.94 -2.59 -1.19
N GLY A 59 -4.95 -2.97 -0.36
CA GLY A 59 -4.95 -4.28 0.27
C GLY A 59 -6.01 -4.40 1.36
N HIS A 60 -6.34 -5.65 1.70
CA HIS A 60 -7.26 -5.96 2.77
C HIS A 60 -7.10 -7.37 3.28
N LEU A 61 -7.63 -7.61 4.48
CA LEU A 61 -7.64 -8.92 5.13
C LEU A 61 -9.06 -9.26 5.52
N SER A 62 -9.40 -10.55 5.47
CA SER A 62 -10.69 -11.03 5.95
C SER A 62 -10.62 -12.44 6.55
N VAL A 63 -11.58 -12.76 7.42
CA VAL A 63 -11.73 -14.10 8.00
C VAL A 63 -13.19 -14.42 8.28
N ARG A 64 -13.62 -15.66 8.02
CA ARG A 64 -14.92 -16.19 8.43
C ARG A 64 -14.88 -16.60 9.90
N ILE A 65 -15.83 -16.11 10.69
CA ILE A 65 -15.96 -16.50 12.10
C ILE A 65 -16.37 -17.99 12.15
N PRO A 66 -15.58 -18.86 12.81
CA PRO A 66 -15.93 -20.28 12.92
C PRO A 66 -17.31 -20.51 13.53
N GLY A 67 -18.10 -21.40 12.91
CA GLY A 67 -19.46 -21.70 13.36
C GLY A 67 -20.49 -20.59 13.10
N SER A 68 -20.17 -19.62 12.23
CA SER A 68 -21.01 -18.46 11.93
C SER A 68 -21.01 -18.12 10.43
N GLU A 69 -22.09 -17.50 9.96
CA GLU A 69 -22.20 -16.88 8.62
C GLU A 69 -21.66 -15.45 8.59
N ARG A 70 -20.98 -15.03 9.66
CA ARG A 70 -20.36 -13.71 9.77
C ARG A 70 -18.90 -13.75 9.34
N LEU A 71 -18.50 -12.70 8.67
CA LEU A 71 -17.13 -12.45 8.22
C LEU A 71 -16.60 -11.22 8.94
N LEU A 72 -15.31 -11.21 9.20
CA LEU A 72 -14.55 -10.04 9.63
C LEU A 72 -13.72 -9.56 8.45
N ALA A 73 -13.62 -8.25 8.27
CA ALA A 73 -12.79 -7.66 7.22
C ALA A 73 -12.16 -6.35 7.71
N THR A 74 -10.93 -6.08 7.28
CA THR A 74 -10.36 -4.73 7.44
C THR A 74 -11.19 -3.74 6.63
N PRO A 75 -11.34 -2.48 7.09
CA PRO A 75 -12.02 -1.46 6.32
C PRO A 75 -11.20 -1.13 5.07
N ARG A 76 -11.84 -0.50 4.09
CA ARG A 76 -11.13 0.25 3.06
C ARG A 76 -10.27 1.31 3.74
N PHE A 77 -8.95 1.22 3.56
CA PHE A 77 -8.02 2.15 4.18
C PHE A 77 -8.19 3.56 3.60
N SER A 78 -8.01 4.55 4.47
CA SER A 78 -8.13 5.98 4.17
C SER A 78 -7.40 6.78 5.26
N ARG A 79 -7.47 8.11 5.21
CA ARG A 79 -6.98 9.00 6.27
C ARG A 79 -7.51 8.73 7.68
N LYS A 80 -8.54 7.89 7.86
CA LYS A 80 -9.11 7.52 9.16
C LYS A 80 -8.44 6.29 9.77
N VAL A 81 -8.15 5.30 8.94
CA VAL A 81 -7.60 4.01 9.35
C VAL A 81 -6.57 3.64 8.29
N LEU A 82 -5.32 3.55 8.70
CA LEU A 82 -4.19 3.16 7.87
C LEU A 82 -3.72 1.74 8.25
N PRO A 83 -3.06 1.01 7.35
CA PRO A 83 -2.56 -0.33 7.63
C PRO A 83 -1.68 -0.44 8.89
N ARG A 84 -0.89 0.60 9.22
CA ARG A 84 -0.02 0.61 10.41
C ARG A 84 -0.73 1.07 11.70
N SER A 85 -1.87 1.74 11.59
CA SER A 85 -2.60 2.29 12.73
C SER A 85 -3.81 1.45 13.14
N ILE A 86 -4.25 0.53 12.27
CA ILE A 86 -5.46 -0.28 12.48
C ILE A 86 -5.42 -0.99 13.83
N ALA A 87 -6.53 -0.94 14.55
CA ALA A 87 -6.79 -1.67 15.79
C ALA A 87 -7.95 -2.66 15.60
N ALA A 88 -8.14 -3.59 16.54
CA ALA A 88 -9.25 -4.54 16.49
C ALA A 88 -10.63 -3.87 16.43
N SER A 89 -10.77 -2.68 17.00
CA SER A 89 -12.00 -1.87 16.94
C SER A 89 -12.36 -1.37 15.54
N ASP A 90 -11.38 -1.30 14.63
CA ASP A 90 -11.58 -0.84 13.26
C ASP A 90 -12.05 -1.97 12.33
N VAL A 91 -11.94 -3.23 12.76
CA VAL A 91 -12.32 -4.40 11.97
C VAL A 91 -13.84 -4.50 11.86
N LEU A 92 -14.32 -4.53 10.62
CA LEU A 92 -15.73 -4.60 10.28
C LEU A 92 -16.26 -6.02 10.44
N VAL A 93 -17.51 -6.15 10.84
CA VAL A 93 -18.26 -7.42 10.77
C VAL A 93 -19.26 -7.29 9.63
N CYS A 94 -19.27 -8.27 8.73
CA CYS A 94 -20.25 -8.34 7.65
C CYS A 94 -20.94 -9.71 7.60
N ASP A 95 -22.08 -9.75 6.90
CA ASP A 95 -22.76 -10.99 6.57
C ASP A 95 -22.24 -11.59 5.26
N ALA A 96 -22.68 -12.82 4.93
CA ALA A 96 -22.27 -13.53 3.72
C ALA A 96 -22.64 -12.81 2.39
N SER A 97 -23.44 -11.75 2.43
CA SER A 97 -23.74 -10.90 1.26
C SER A 97 -22.78 -9.72 1.10
N GLY A 98 -21.94 -9.45 2.11
CA GLY A 98 -21.07 -8.28 2.15
C GLY A 98 -21.72 -7.04 2.78
N ARG A 99 -22.86 -7.19 3.45
CA ARG A 99 -23.46 -6.07 4.21
C ARG A 99 -22.77 -5.96 5.57
N ILE A 100 -22.28 -4.76 5.90
CA ILE A 100 -21.71 -4.45 7.22
C ILE A 100 -22.83 -4.50 8.25
N VAL A 101 -22.63 -5.29 9.32
CA VAL A 101 -23.56 -5.45 10.43
C VAL A 101 -23.04 -4.85 11.74
N ASP A 102 -21.72 -4.61 11.84
CA ASP A 102 -21.05 -3.97 12.98
C ASP A 102 -19.71 -3.38 12.53
N GLY A 103 -19.27 -2.28 13.17
CA GLY A 103 -18.10 -1.49 12.76
C GLY A 103 -18.43 -0.27 11.87
N GLY A 104 -17.50 0.68 11.77
CA GLY A 104 -17.66 1.92 11.00
C GLY A 104 -16.65 2.03 9.86
N GLY A 105 -17.14 2.22 8.63
CA GLY A 105 -16.31 2.36 7.43
C GLY A 105 -16.95 1.79 6.18
N GLU A 106 -16.14 1.59 5.15
CA GLU A 106 -16.52 0.93 3.90
C GLU A 106 -15.75 -0.39 3.76
N LEU A 107 -16.32 -1.36 3.06
CA LEU A 107 -15.57 -2.55 2.65
C LEU A 107 -14.67 -2.23 1.44
N PRO A 108 -13.50 -2.88 1.33
CA PRO A 108 -12.65 -2.81 0.14
C PRO A 108 -13.43 -3.20 -1.12
N ARG A 109 -13.17 -2.52 -2.24
CA ARG A 109 -13.87 -2.81 -3.52
C ARG A 109 -13.66 -4.25 -3.98
N GLN A 110 -12.49 -4.80 -3.71
CA GLN A 110 -12.07 -6.15 -4.08
C GLN A 110 -12.67 -7.24 -3.18
N PHE A 111 -13.33 -6.88 -2.08
CA PHE A 111 -13.87 -7.84 -1.10
C PHE A 111 -14.92 -8.81 -1.68
N HIS A 112 -15.52 -8.48 -2.82
CA HIS A 112 -16.41 -9.38 -3.55
C HIS A 112 -15.72 -10.69 -3.99
N VAL A 113 -14.39 -10.68 -4.15
CA VAL A 113 -13.58 -11.87 -4.44
C VAL A 113 -13.52 -12.78 -3.19
N ASP A 114 -13.27 -12.24 -2.00
CA ASP A 114 -13.31 -12.99 -0.72
C ASP A 114 -14.67 -13.66 -0.53
N LEU A 115 -15.77 -12.92 -0.76
CA LEU A 115 -17.13 -13.46 -0.66
C LEU A 115 -17.32 -14.65 -1.60
N SER A 116 -16.78 -14.57 -2.81
CA SER A 116 -16.87 -15.65 -3.79
C SER A 116 -16.05 -16.87 -3.35
N ILE A 117 -14.83 -16.67 -2.83
CA ILE A 117 -13.98 -17.73 -2.28
C ILE A 117 -14.67 -18.43 -1.09
N TYR A 118 -15.24 -17.66 -0.15
CA TYR A 118 -15.93 -18.21 1.01
C TYR A 118 -17.19 -18.99 0.67
N ARG A 119 -17.81 -18.73 -0.49
CA ARG A 119 -18.97 -19.48 -1.00
C ARG A 119 -18.55 -20.73 -1.76
N SER A 120 -17.45 -20.67 -2.51
CA SER A 120 -17.02 -21.77 -3.38
C SER A 120 -16.15 -22.80 -2.67
N ASN A 121 -15.49 -22.43 -1.57
CA ASN A 121 -14.59 -23.32 -0.86
C ASN A 121 -14.67 -23.16 0.66
N GLU A 122 -15.39 -24.06 1.32
CA GLU A 122 -15.54 -24.06 2.78
C GLU A 122 -14.23 -24.27 3.54
N LYS A 123 -13.17 -24.81 2.92
CA LYS A 123 -11.87 -24.97 3.58
C LYS A 123 -11.12 -23.64 3.71
N ARG A 124 -11.43 -22.66 2.84
CA ARG A 124 -10.85 -21.31 2.93
C ARG A 124 -11.64 -20.52 3.96
N LYS A 125 -10.99 -20.16 5.06
CA LYS A 125 -11.59 -19.38 6.16
C LYS A 125 -10.97 -18.00 6.30
N ALA A 126 -9.83 -17.72 5.68
CA ALA A 126 -9.23 -16.40 5.63
C ALA A 126 -8.73 -16.05 4.23
N CYS A 127 -8.66 -14.75 3.95
CA CYS A 127 -8.09 -14.19 2.73
C CYS A 127 -7.21 -12.98 3.07
N ILE A 128 -6.12 -12.81 2.32
CA ILE A 128 -5.32 -11.58 2.30
C ILE A 128 -5.13 -11.15 0.86
N PHE A 129 -5.43 -9.89 0.58
CA PHE A 129 -5.02 -9.21 -0.65
C PHE A 129 -3.96 -8.16 -0.31
N ALA A 130 -2.80 -8.28 -0.95
CA ALA A 130 -1.58 -7.54 -0.62
C ALA A 130 -0.81 -7.15 -1.90
N ALA A 131 0.23 -6.32 -1.77
CA ALA A 131 1.11 -5.87 -2.84
C ALA A 131 2.58 -6.27 -2.58
N PRO A 132 2.92 -7.58 -2.59
CA PRO A 132 4.31 -8.04 -2.43
C PRO A 132 5.17 -7.57 -3.61
N ARG A 133 6.15 -6.69 -3.34
CA ARG A 133 6.88 -5.92 -4.35
C ARG A 133 7.62 -6.79 -5.36
N TYR A 134 8.47 -7.70 -4.89
CA TYR A 134 9.30 -8.53 -5.79
C TYR A 134 8.46 -9.58 -6.51
N ALA A 135 7.49 -10.15 -5.80
CA ALA A 135 6.57 -11.10 -6.42
C ALA A 135 5.77 -10.42 -7.53
N MET A 136 5.25 -9.22 -7.29
CA MET A 136 4.51 -8.45 -8.30
C MET A 136 5.39 -8.08 -9.49
N ALA A 137 6.65 -7.71 -9.28
CA ALA A 137 7.60 -7.45 -10.36
C ALA A 137 7.83 -8.68 -11.26
N ALA A 138 7.99 -9.87 -10.67
CA ALA A 138 8.09 -11.12 -11.44
C ALA A 138 6.81 -11.40 -12.24
N ALA A 139 5.64 -11.20 -11.62
CA ALA A 139 4.34 -11.38 -12.27
C ALA A 139 4.12 -10.41 -13.45
N ILE A 140 4.52 -9.14 -13.31
CA ILE A 140 4.49 -8.12 -14.36
C ILE A 140 5.32 -8.56 -15.58
N ALA A 141 6.46 -9.20 -15.35
CA ALA A 141 7.33 -9.71 -16.41
C ALA A 141 6.86 -11.07 -16.98
N GLY A 142 5.78 -11.66 -16.45
CA GLY A 142 5.35 -13.02 -16.79
C GLY A 142 6.36 -14.11 -16.37
N TYR A 143 7.21 -13.82 -15.38
CA TYR A 143 8.28 -14.70 -14.95
C TYR A 143 7.77 -15.75 -13.96
N SER A 144 8.01 -17.03 -14.26
CA SER A 144 7.72 -18.12 -13.32
C SER A 144 8.85 -18.25 -12.30
N LEU A 145 8.55 -17.95 -11.04
CA LEU A 145 9.48 -18.11 -9.92
C LEU A 145 10.06 -19.52 -9.88
N LYS A 146 11.38 -19.60 -9.77
CA LYS A 146 12.10 -20.87 -9.59
C LYS A 146 12.07 -21.26 -8.11
N PRO A 147 11.95 -22.56 -7.78
CA PRO A 147 12.05 -23.04 -6.41
C PRO A 147 13.54 -23.03 -5.99
N LEU A 148 13.98 -21.93 -5.37
CA LEU A 148 15.40 -21.68 -5.05
C LEU A 148 15.76 -21.86 -3.59
N THR A 149 14.80 -21.69 -2.67
CA THR A 149 15.07 -21.64 -1.22
C THR A 149 14.23 -22.65 -0.45
N HIS A 150 14.70 -23.03 0.72
CA HIS A 150 14.26 -24.22 1.46
C HIS A 150 12.73 -24.34 1.60
N MET A 151 12.10 -23.46 2.38
CA MET A 151 10.65 -23.53 2.67
C MET A 151 9.82 -22.85 1.60
N GLU A 152 10.34 -21.76 1.03
CA GLU A 152 9.58 -20.91 0.16
C GLU A 152 9.33 -21.55 -1.22
N SER A 153 10.17 -22.53 -1.61
CA SER A 153 10.04 -23.26 -2.88
C SER A 153 8.67 -23.89 -3.09
N ALA A 154 7.98 -24.33 -2.03
CA ALA A 154 6.61 -24.83 -2.12
C ALA A 154 5.65 -23.80 -2.75
N THR A 155 5.93 -22.51 -2.60
CA THR A 155 5.12 -21.43 -3.18
C THR A 155 5.30 -21.34 -4.69
N ALA A 156 6.46 -21.70 -5.26
CA ALA A 156 6.67 -21.77 -6.70
C ALA A 156 5.76 -22.83 -7.36
N TYR A 157 5.48 -23.87 -6.60
CA TYR A 157 4.89 -25.12 -7.03
C TYR A 157 3.36 -25.05 -7.08
N GLY A 158 2.84 -24.44 -8.14
CA GLY A 158 1.41 -24.16 -8.30
C GLY A 158 1.06 -22.69 -8.09
N LEU A 159 2.06 -21.80 -8.15
CA LEU A 159 1.83 -20.37 -8.25
C LEU A 159 1.10 -20.07 -9.56
N GLU A 160 -0.02 -19.36 -9.44
CA GLU A 160 -0.79 -18.96 -10.61
C GLU A 160 -0.75 -17.44 -10.78
N ALA A 161 -0.74 -16.98 -12.02
CA ALA A 161 -1.01 -15.60 -12.38
C ALA A 161 -2.38 -15.52 -13.05
N CYS A 162 -3.29 -14.67 -12.54
CA CYS A 162 -4.64 -14.53 -13.07
C CYS A 162 -5.06 -13.07 -13.16
N SER A 163 -5.33 -12.61 -14.38
CA SER A 163 -5.84 -11.25 -14.69
C SER A 163 -7.27 -11.28 -15.24
N SER A 164 -8.00 -12.39 -15.05
CA SER A 164 -9.34 -12.61 -15.60
C SER A 164 -10.41 -12.59 -14.51
N ASP A 165 -11.68 -12.58 -14.92
CA ASP A 165 -12.84 -12.69 -14.03
C ASP A 165 -12.88 -14.01 -13.22
N LYS A 166 -11.99 -14.96 -13.52
CA LYS A 166 -11.82 -16.22 -12.78
C LYS A 166 -10.88 -16.11 -11.57
N LEU A 167 -10.55 -14.90 -11.12
CA LEU A 167 -9.65 -14.68 -9.99
C LEU A 167 -10.09 -15.45 -8.74
N ALA A 168 -11.37 -15.38 -8.36
CA ALA A 168 -11.88 -16.09 -7.18
C ALA A 168 -11.72 -17.61 -7.29
N GLU A 169 -11.95 -18.19 -8.47
CA GLU A 169 -11.74 -19.62 -8.73
C GLU A 169 -10.27 -20.02 -8.60
N ALA A 170 -9.36 -19.19 -9.14
CA ALA A 170 -7.92 -19.39 -9.02
C ALA A 170 -7.46 -19.33 -7.56
N VAL A 171 -7.91 -18.32 -6.81
CA VAL A 171 -7.57 -18.18 -5.38
C VAL A 171 -8.16 -19.30 -4.54
N ALA A 172 -9.33 -19.84 -4.90
CA ALA A 172 -9.91 -20.96 -4.17
C ALA A 172 -9.07 -22.24 -4.28
N ARG A 173 -8.36 -22.46 -5.40
CA ARG A 173 -7.56 -23.68 -5.67
C ARG A 173 -6.10 -23.58 -5.25
N ALA A 174 -5.50 -22.39 -5.31
CA ALA A 174 -4.09 -22.18 -4.97
C ALA A 174 -3.89 -21.60 -3.56
N SER A 175 -2.69 -21.73 -3.00
CA SER A 175 -2.34 -21.09 -1.72
C SER A 175 -2.07 -19.59 -1.91
N ALA A 176 -1.55 -19.21 -3.09
CA ALA A 176 -1.40 -17.82 -3.49
C ALA A 176 -1.62 -17.67 -5.01
N VAL A 177 -2.18 -16.53 -5.42
CA VAL A 177 -2.39 -16.15 -6.82
C VAL A 177 -1.91 -14.73 -7.01
N GLN A 178 -1.12 -14.50 -8.05
CA GLN A 178 -0.67 -13.17 -8.45
C GLN A 178 -1.65 -12.58 -9.45
N GLN A 179 -1.95 -11.30 -9.31
CA GLN A 179 -2.61 -10.50 -10.32
C GLN A 179 -1.58 -9.48 -10.82
N PRO A 180 -0.92 -9.74 -11.96
CA PRO A 180 0.15 -8.89 -12.50
C PRO A 180 -0.21 -7.41 -12.47
N GLY A 181 0.68 -6.59 -11.88
CA GLY A 181 0.51 -5.14 -11.77
C GLY A 181 -0.52 -4.66 -10.73
N ILE A 182 -1.26 -5.56 -10.09
CA ILE A 182 -2.32 -5.23 -9.12
C ILE A 182 -1.95 -5.65 -7.70
N GLY A 183 -1.52 -6.90 -7.50
CA GLY A 183 -1.16 -7.44 -6.19
C GLY A 183 -1.16 -8.98 -6.16
N ALA A 184 -1.22 -9.57 -4.97
CA ALA A 184 -1.31 -11.00 -4.75
C ALA A 184 -2.38 -11.33 -3.70
N TRP A 185 -3.04 -12.46 -3.92
CA TRP A 185 -4.04 -13.05 -3.04
C TRP A 185 -3.48 -14.28 -2.36
N ALA A 186 -3.76 -14.46 -1.08
CA ALA A 186 -3.59 -15.72 -0.38
C ALA A 186 -4.90 -16.09 0.33
N ALA A 187 -5.27 -17.37 0.29
CA ALA A 187 -6.44 -17.89 0.98
C ALA A 187 -6.10 -19.19 1.70
N GLY A 188 -6.47 -19.30 2.96
CA GLY A 188 -6.04 -20.37 3.86
C GLY A 188 -7.11 -20.74 4.89
N ALA A 189 -6.78 -21.70 5.75
CA ALA A 189 -7.61 -22.12 6.87
C ALA A 189 -7.63 -21.09 8.02
N ASP A 190 -6.64 -20.21 8.07
CA ASP A 190 -6.60 -19.05 8.96
C ASP A 190 -5.73 -17.90 8.39
N ILE A 191 -5.72 -16.77 9.10
CA ILE A 191 -5.07 -15.55 8.64
C ILE A 191 -3.54 -15.64 8.67
N TYR A 192 -2.96 -16.47 9.54
CA TYR A 192 -1.51 -16.63 9.66
C TYR A 192 -0.97 -17.56 8.56
N GLU A 193 -1.74 -18.56 8.14
CA GLU A 193 -1.42 -19.35 6.94
C GLU A 193 -1.38 -18.46 5.68
N CYS A 194 -2.33 -17.53 5.55
CA CYS A 194 -2.33 -16.56 4.45
C CYS A 194 -1.11 -15.64 4.51
N LEU A 195 -0.75 -15.16 5.71
CA LEU A 195 0.43 -14.32 5.92
C LEU A 195 1.72 -15.07 5.55
N ALA A 196 1.86 -16.31 6.01
CA ALA A 196 3.01 -17.15 5.70
C ALA A 196 3.13 -17.37 4.18
N ALA A 197 2.02 -17.66 3.49
CA ALA A 197 2.03 -17.84 2.04
C ALA A 197 2.54 -16.60 1.29
N LEU A 198 2.08 -15.39 1.68
CA LEU A 198 2.55 -14.15 1.06
C LEU A 198 4.00 -13.81 1.43
N TYR A 199 4.40 -14.07 2.68
CA TYR A 199 5.77 -13.83 3.13
C TYR A 199 6.75 -14.72 2.36
N HIS A 200 6.44 -16.00 2.20
CA HIS A 200 7.25 -16.93 1.43
C HIS A 200 7.25 -16.60 -0.06
N LEU A 201 6.11 -16.18 -0.63
CA LEU A 201 6.03 -15.69 -2.00
C LEU A 201 6.99 -14.52 -2.24
N GLU A 202 6.97 -13.53 -1.36
CA GLU A 202 7.80 -12.33 -1.47
C GLU A 202 9.29 -12.65 -1.26
N TYR A 203 9.64 -13.47 -0.26
CA TYR A 203 11.02 -13.91 -0.04
C TYR A 203 11.55 -14.71 -1.24
N LEU A 204 10.77 -15.65 -1.77
CA LEU A 204 11.16 -16.43 -2.95
C LEU A 204 11.41 -15.52 -4.15
N ALA A 205 10.56 -14.52 -4.34
CA ALA A 205 10.71 -13.56 -5.43
C ALA A 205 11.97 -12.70 -5.25
N GLN A 206 12.32 -12.31 -4.02
CA GLN A 206 13.58 -11.62 -3.72
C GLN A 206 14.79 -12.49 -4.09
N ALA A 207 14.80 -13.77 -3.70
CA ALA A 207 15.86 -14.70 -4.08
C ALA A 207 15.96 -14.86 -5.61
N ASN A 208 14.82 -14.97 -6.29
CA ASN A 208 14.78 -15.04 -7.75
C ASN A 208 15.29 -13.76 -8.41
N ALA A 209 15.03 -12.56 -7.86
CA ALA A 209 15.53 -11.30 -8.42
C ALA A 209 17.05 -11.18 -8.38
N ILE A 210 17.69 -11.78 -7.36
CA ILE A 210 19.16 -11.78 -7.22
C ILE A 210 19.80 -12.60 -8.34
N VAL A 211 19.23 -13.76 -8.66
CA VAL A 211 19.77 -14.70 -9.67
C VAL A 211 19.06 -14.60 -11.02
N ALA A 212 18.21 -13.59 -11.21
CA ALA A 212 17.48 -13.40 -12.46
C ALA A 212 18.48 -13.14 -13.60
N GLY A 213 18.41 -13.97 -14.65
CA GLY A 213 19.33 -13.92 -15.79
C GLY A 213 20.48 -14.94 -15.74
N GLU A 214 20.65 -15.66 -14.63
CA GLU A 214 21.58 -16.78 -14.56
C GLU A 214 21.13 -17.93 -15.48
N LYS A 215 22.09 -18.49 -16.25
CA LYS A 215 21.79 -19.53 -17.25
C LYS A 215 21.61 -20.92 -16.63
N GLU A 216 22.34 -21.20 -15.56
CA GLU A 216 22.31 -22.48 -14.86
C GLU A 216 21.95 -22.26 -13.40
N LEU A 217 20.81 -22.79 -12.98
CA LEU A 217 20.32 -22.71 -11.61
C LEU A 217 20.03 -24.11 -11.09
N ARG A 218 20.52 -24.41 -9.88
CA ARG A 218 20.07 -25.59 -9.13
C ARG A 218 18.79 -25.23 -8.39
N THR A 219 17.77 -26.05 -8.55
CA THR A 219 16.47 -25.86 -7.90
C THR A 219 16.24 -26.88 -6.81
N VAL A 220 15.37 -26.54 -5.85
CA VAL A 220 14.91 -27.44 -4.79
C VAL A 220 13.78 -28.30 -5.35
N GLU A 221 13.92 -29.62 -5.29
CA GLU A 221 12.87 -30.55 -5.72
C GLU A 221 11.60 -30.41 -4.86
N ARG A 222 10.44 -30.68 -5.46
CA ARG A 222 9.14 -30.55 -4.78
C ARG A 222 9.09 -31.42 -3.52
N GLU A 223 9.55 -32.66 -3.61
CA GLU A 223 9.49 -33.61 -2.48
C GLU A 223 10.25 -33.12 -1.26
N ASP A 224 11.42 -32.50 -1.46
CA ASP A 224 12.22 -31.92 -0.38
C ASP A 224 11.49 -30.76 0.28
N SER A 225 10.93 -29.85 -0.51
CA SER A 225 10.15 -28.71 0.01
C SER A 225 8.89 -29.18 0.76
N ASP A 226 8.15 -30.15 0.22
CA ASP A 226 6.96 -30.70 0.84
C ASP A 226 7.28 -31.42 2.16
N LYS A 227 8.39 -32.17 2.21
CA LYS A 227 8.87 -32.84 3.44
C LYS A 227 9.10 -31.84 4.56
N ILE A 228 9.65 -30.67 4.25
CA ILE A 228 9.91 -29.61 5.21
C ILE A 228 8.58 -29.01 5.68
N TRP A 229 7.66 -28.68 4.77
CA TRP A 229 6.33 -28.17 5.15
C TRP A 229 5.57 -29.11 6.09
N ARG A 230 5.70 -30.43 5.91
CA ARG A 230 5.11 -31.41 6.85
C ARG A 230 5.69 -31.32 8.26
N GLN A 231 6.94 -30.91 8.44
CA GLN A 231 7.54 -30.71 9.76
C GLN A 231 7.00 -29.46 10.47
N PHE A 232 6.64 -28.43 9.71
CA PHE A 232 6.10 -27.17 10.23
C PHE A 232 4.57 -27.12 10.27
N ALA A 233 3.89 -28.04 9.58
CA ALA A 233 2.43 -28.13 9.55
C ALA A 233 1.85 -28.27 10.96
N GLY A 234 1.00 -27.32 11.34
CA GLY A 234 0.36 -27.29 12.66
C GLY A 234 1.22 -26.76 13.81
N HIS A 235 2.44 -26.30 13.55
CA HIS A 235 3.28 -25.68 14.58
C HIS A 235 2.96 -24.18 14.74
N PRO A 236 2.64 -23.69 15.96
CA PRO A 236 2.31 -22.27 16.18
C PRO A 236 3.48 -21.30 16.00
N HIS A 237 4.68 -21.78 15.63
CA HIS A 237 5.90 -20.96 15.50
C HIS A 237 5.74 -19.77 14.57
N TYR A 238 5.00 -19.92 13.46
CA TYR A 238 4.72 -18.79 12.57
C TYR A 238 3.83 -17.74 13.22
N HIS A 239 2.87 -18.17 14.03
CA HIS A 239 1.99 -17.26 14.76
C HIS A 239 2.82 -16.47 15.77
N GLU A 240 3.67 -17.14 16.55
CA GLU A 240 4.57 -16.51 17.52
C GLU A 240 5.58 -15.57 16.85
N PHE A 241 6.20 -16.01 15.74
CA PHE A 241 7.14 -15.21 14.97
C PHE A 241 6.49 -13.94 14.45
N PHE A 242 5.38 -14.04 13.71
CA PHE A 242 4.72 -12.86 13.16
C PHE A 242 4.11 -11.99 14.26
N ALA A 243 3.63 -12.59 15.35
CA ALA A 243 3.16 -11.81 16.48
C ALA A 243 4.27 -10.98 17.13
N SER A 244 5.51 -11.50 17.18
CA SER A 244 6.67 -10.75 17.67
C SER A 244 7.08 -9.57 16.77
N LEU A 245 6.63 -9.55 15.51
CA LEU A 245 6.94 -8.49 14.55
C LEU A 245 5.93 -7.34 14.58
N ASP A 246 4.80 -7.51 15.25
CA ASP A 246 3.77 -6.50 15.37
C ASP A 246 4.21 -5.35 16.29
N PRO A 247 4.31 -4.11 15.78
CA PRO A 247 4.66 -2.96 16.62
C PRO A 247 3.50 -2.49 17.51
N GLY A 248 2.32 -3.10 17.40
CA GLY A 248 1.07 -2.53 17.92
C GLY A 248 0.55 -1.38 17.04
N PRO A 249 -0.67 -0.88 17.28
CA PRO A 249 -1.23 0.23 16.51
C PRO A 249 -0.38 1.48 16.72
N LEU A 250 0.21 1.99 15.64
CA LEU A 250 0.92 3.26 15.68
C LEU A 250 -0.07 4.41 15.87
N ALA A 251 0.37 5.46 16.56
CA ALA A 251 -0.43 6.67 16.74
C ALA A 251 -0.82 7.24 15.37
N HIS A 252 -2.10 7.47 15.15
CA HIS A 252 -2.58 8.03 13.90
C HIS A 252 -2.23 9.53 13.86
N PRO A 253 -1.42 10.01 12.90
CA PRO A 253 -0.97 11.40 12.92
C PRO A 253 -2.15 12.40 12.84
N PHE A 254 -3.18 12.09 12.04
CA PHE A 254 -4.39 12.91 11.83
C PHE A 254 -5.00 13.58 13.07
N THR A 255 -5.04 12.91 14.23
CA THR A 255 -5.71 13.44 15.44
C THR A 255 -5.06 14.70 16.00
N HIS A 256 -3.84 15.04 15.55
CA HIS A 256 -3.07 16.19 16.02
C HIS A 256 -3.11 17.40 15.07
N PHE A 257 -3.76 17.30 13.90
CA PHE A 257 -3.70 18.32 12.86
C PHE A 257 -5.02 19.09 12.75
N SER A 258 -5.24 20.13 13.57
CA SER A 258 -6.38 21.03 13.37
C SER A 258 -6.02 22.53 13.46
N ARG A 259 -6.14 23.21 12.30
CA ARG A 259 -6.13 24.67 11.95
C ARG A 259 -4.80 25.46 11.83
N ASN A 260 -4.85 26.42 10.88
CA ASN A 260 -3.98 27.58 10.56
C ASN A 260 -2.52 27.30 10.14
N GLN A 261 -1.76 28.32 9.71
CA GLN A 261 -0.41 28.21 9.11
C GLN A 261 0.54 27.20 9.76
N ASP A 262 0.45 26.98 11.07
CA ASP A 262 1.20 25.95 11.81
C ASP A 262 0.94 24.53 11.26
N LEU A 263 -0.30 24.24 10.85
CA LEU A 263 -0.69 23.03 10.13
C LEU A 263 0.02 22.93 8.78
N LEU A 264 0.06 24.01 7.99
CA LEU A 264 0.71 23.98 6.68
C LEU A 264 2.22 23.73 6.81
N LYS A 265 2.89 24.44 7.73
CA LYS A 265 4.31 24.22 8.05
C LYS A 265 4.57 22.77 8.46
N ALA A 266 3.70 22.21 9.31
CA ALA A 266 3.77 20.81 9.69
C ALA A 266 3.59 19.88 8.48
N LYS A 267 2.60 20.11 7.62
CA LYS A 267 2.39 19.29 6.42
C LYS A 267 3.60 19.32 5.48
N ILE A 268 4.22 20.49 5.26
CA ILE A 268 5.45 20.61 4.47
C ILE A 268 6.56 19.77 5.12
N ALA A 269 6.77 19.90 6.43
CA ALA A 269 7.78 19.14 7.15
C ALA A 269 7.53 17.62 7.11
N PHE A 270 6.29 17.16 7.24
CA PHE A 270 5.93 15.75 7.07
C PHE A 270 6.14 15.27 5.64
N SER A 271 5.91 16.11 4.64
CA SER A 271 6.15 15.78 3.23
C SER A 271 7.65 15.64 2.96
N CYS A 272 8.49 16.54 3.48
CA CYS A 272 9.94 16.42 3.44
C CYS A 272 10.39 15.08 4.05
N ARG A 273 9.93 14.75 5.27
CA ARG A 273 10.29 13.49 5.92
C ARG A 273 9.74 12.26 5.18
N ALA A 274 8.54 12.32 4.62
CA ALA A 274 7.98 11.22 3.85
C ALA A 274 8.79 10.94 2.56
N LEU A 275 9.34 11.98 1.93
CA LEU A 275 10.28 11.82 0.82
C LEU A 275 11.61 11.26 1.32
N TRP A 276 12.14 11.74 2.46
CA TRP A 276 13.39 11.25 3.06
C TRP A 276 13.37 9.76 3.41
N GLU A 277 12.26 9.25 3.94
CA GLU A 277 12.07 7.81 4.26
C GLU A 277 12.05 6.90 3.02
N ARG A 278 12.22 7.48 1.82
CA ARG A 278 12.32 6.80 0.54
C ARG A 278 13.66 7.19 -0.08
N ASP A 279 14.68 6.36 0.13
CA ASP A 279 16.08 6.58 -0.27
C ASP A 279 16.30 6.96 -1.75
N THR A 280 15.28 6.75 -2.59
CA THR A 280 15.34 7.02 -4.02
C THR A 280 14.83 8.40 -4.40
N LEU A 281 14.29 9.20 -3.48
CA LEU A 281 13.71 10.53 -3.77
C LEU A 281 14.59 11.70 -3.34
N VAL A 282 15.43 11.50 -2.34
CA VAL A 282 16.20 12.56 -1.67
C VAL A 282 17.68 12.20 -1.68
N GLY A 283 18.49 13.05 -2.29
CA GLY A 283 19.94 13.08 -2.21
C GLY A 283 20.44 14.22 -1.31
N PHE A 284 20.38 15.46 -1.81
CA PHE A 284 20.88 16.64 -1.09
C PHE A 284 20.35 17.94 -1.73
N LEU A 285 19.65 18.78 -0.95
CA LEU A 285 19.10 20.11 -1.31
C LEU A 285 17.75 20.11 -2.04
N GLU A 286 16.93 19.10 -1.84
CA GLU A 286 15.52 19.09 -2.21
C GLU A 286 14.76 20.21 -1.49
N HIS A 287 13.61 20.59 -2.02
CA HIS A 287 12.78 21.62 -1.41
C HIS A 287 11.31 21.51 -1.78
N ILE A 288 10.47 21.88 -0.81
CA ILE A 288 9.03 21.94 -0.97
C ILE A 288 8.58 23.37 -0.68
N SER A 289 7.74 23.92 -1.55
CA SER A 289 7.12 25.22 -1.32
C SER A 289 5.60 25.15 -1.38
N HIS A 290 4.94 26.09 -0.68
CA HIS A 290 3.51 26.28 -0.78
C HIS A 290 3.15 27.76 -0.84
N ARG A 291 2.22 28.13 -1.73
CA ARG A 291 1.65 29.48 -1.83
C ARG A 291 0.95 29.88 -0.53
N LEU A 292 1.07 31.14 -0.14
CA LEU A 292 0.24 31.75 0.90
C LEU A 292 -0.63 32.87 0.31
N PRO A 293 -1.72 33.25 0.99
CA PRO A 293 -2.44 34.47 0.67
C PRO A 293 -1.53 35.72 0.71
N GLY A 294 -1.87 36.72 -0.12
CA GLY A 294 -1.25 38.04 -0.08
C GLY A 294 0.15 38.15 -0.69
N GLU A 295 0.40 37.47 -1.83
CA GLU A 295 1.68 37.52 -2.56
C GLU A 295 2.90 36.99 -1.78
N HIS A 296 2.68 35.94 -0.97
CA HIS A 296 3.74 35.27 -0.21
C HIS A 296 3.77 33.77 -0.48
N PHE A 297 4.87 33.12 -0.12
CA PHE A 297 4.96 31.66 -0.08
C PHE A 297 5.89 31.17 1.03
N LEU A 298 5.71 29.91 1.42
CA LEU A 298 6.64 29.17 2.28
C LEU A 298 7.51 28.27 1.42
N ILE A 299 8.77 28.11 1.81
CA ILE A 299 9.66 27.07 1.27
C ILE A 299 10.45 26.44 2.42
N SER A 300 10.69 25.13 2.37
CA SER A 300 11.56 24.45 3.32
C SER A 300 12.97 25.04 3.31
N ALA A 301 13.62 25.11 4.47
CA ALA A 301 15.01 25.55 4.59
C ALA A 301 15.97 24.70 3.77
N SER A 302 17.17 25.24 3.50
CA SER A 302 18.29 24.49 2.94
C SER A 302 18.91 23.55 3.98
N LYS A 303 18.17 22.50 4.36
CA LYS A 303 18.52 21.51 5.40
C LYS A 303 18.13 20.11 4.91
N ASN A 304 18.73 19.08 5.51
CA ASN A 304 18.35 17.69 5.26
C ASN A 304 16.85 17.47 5.56
N PHE A 305 16.12 16.89 4.61
CA PHE A 305 14.68 16.60 4.73
C PHE A 305 14.31 15.74 5.94
N GLY A 306 15.19 14.84 6.38
CA GLY A 306 15.01 14.06 7.61
C GLY A 306 14.93 14.92 8.87
N ASP A 307 15.57 16.09 8.87
CA ASP A 307 15.65 17.00 10.02
C ASP A 307 14.72 18.20 9.90
N ILE A 308 13.97 18.35 8.81
CA ILE A 308 13.05 19.49 8.61
C ILE A 308 11.90 19.42 9.62
N GLY A 309 11.76 20.48 10.41
CA GLY A 309 10.62 20.76 11.29
C GLY A 309 9.74 21.92 10.79
N PRO A 310 8.55 22.14 11.40
CA PRO A 310 7.72 23.32 11.10
C PRO A 310 8.44 24.66 11.26
N GLU A 311 9.42 24.73 12.17
CA GLU A 311 10.28 25.89 12.43
C GLU A 311 11.27 26.17 11.29
N ASP A 312 11.55 25.18 10.44
CA ASP A 312 12.48 25.30 9.31
C ASP A 312 11.81 25.85 8.04
N MET A 313 10.67 26.54 8.16
CA MET A 313 9.96 27.12 7.02
C MET A 313 10.37 28.57 6.79
N CYS A 314 10.85 28.86 5.59
CA CYS A 314 11.22 30.21 5.14
C CYS A 314 9.99 30.91 4.54
N LEU A 315 9.67 32.11 5.03
CA LEU A 315 8.63 32.98 4.47
C LEU A 315 9.25 33.98 3.50
N LEU A 316 8.76 33.99 2.26
CA LEU A 316 9.25 34.85 1.18
C LEU A 316 8.09 35.58 0.48
N ASP A 317 8.39 36.72 -0.16
CA ASP A 317 7.48 37.36 -1.13
C ASP A 317 7.61 36.71 -2.52
N MET A 318 6.71 37.03 -3.47
CA MET A 318 6.78 36.53 -4.85
C MET A 318 7.96 37.05 -5.70
N ALA A 319 8.82 37.92 -5.14
CA ALA A 319 10.11 38.29 -5.73
C ALA A 319 11.27 37.45 -5.14
N ALA A 320 10.96 36.48 -4.28
CA ALA A 320 11.88 35.62 -3.56
C ALA A 320 12.79 36.36 -2.55
N ASN A 321 12.37 37.53 -2.06
CA ASN A 321 13.01 38.18 -0.93
C ASN A 321 12.61 37.47 0.37
N SER A 322 13.58 37.25 1.25
CA SER A 322 13.34 36.64 2.55
C SER A 322 12.66 37.63 3.48
N ILE A 323 11.54 37.22 4.08
CA ILE A 323 10.80 38.01 5.07
C ILE A 323 11.08 37.50 6.49
N ALA A 324 10.97 36.18 6.70
CA ALA A 324 11.17 35.55 7.99
C ALA A 324 11.60 34.08 7.86
N GLY A 325 12.12 33.50 8.95
CA GLY A 325 12.57 32.11 8.99
C GLY A 325 14.06 31.95 8.63
N PRO A 326 14.53 30.70 8.49
CA PRO A 326 15.94 30.39 8.23
C PRO A 326 16.35 30.69 6.78
N ARG A 327 17.57 30.28 6.40
CA ARG A 327 18.09 30.45 5.05
C ARG A 327 17.32 29.57 4.04
N PRO A 328 16.66 30.17 3.02
CA PRO A 328 16.01 29.40 1.96
C PRO A 328 17.03 28.78 0.99
N PRO A 329 16.64 27.74 0.23
CA PRO A 329 17.46 27.17 -0.83
C PRO A 329 17.66 28.16 -1.97
N GLY A 330 18.72 27.96 -2.76
CA GLY A 330 19.04 28.79 -3.92
C GLY A 330 17.96 28.74 -5.02
N PHE A 331 17.15 27.69 -5.08
CA PHE A 331 16.09 27.52 -6.08
C PHE A 331 14.81 28.33 -5.82
N LYS A 332 14.76 29.11 -4.73
CA LYS A 332 13.60 29.93 -4.36
C LYS A 332 13.06 30.83 -5.47
N TRP A 333 13.92 31.31 -6.39
CA TRP A 333 13.50 32.16 -7.50
C TRP A 333 12.65 31.41 -8.54
N PHE A 334 12.91 30.11 -8.74
CA PHE A 334 12.09 29.27 -9.61
C PHE A 334 10.72 29.05 -9.01
N HIS A 335 10.65 28.67 -7.74
CA HIS A 335 9.39 28.52 -7.01
C HIS A 335 8.56 29.80 -7.01
N ALA A 336 9.18 30.94 -6.70
CA ALA A 336 8.49 32.24 -6.71
C ALA A 336 7.94 32.60 -8.09
N GLN A 337 8.74 32.42 -9.15
CA GLN A 337 8.32 32.70 -10.51
C GLN A 337 7.22 31.75 -10.98
N LEU A 338 7.35 30.45 -10.71
CA LEU A 338 6.36 29.43 -11.02
C LEU A 338 5.03 29.76 -10.35
N LEU A 339 5.03 29.97 -9.03
CA LEU A 339 3.82 30.31 -8.28
C LEU A 339 3.23 31.63 -8.78
N ARG A 340 4.02 32.65 -9.12
CA ARG A 340 3.46 33.88 -9.67
C ARG A 340 2.78 33.68 -11.04
N GLU A 341 3.29 32.80 -11.88
CA GLU A 341 2.81 32.62 -13.28
C GLU A 341 1.73 31.52 -13.42
N ARG A 342 1.66 30.58 -12.47
CA ARG A 342 0.69 29.48 -12.43
C ARG A 342 -0.19 29.58 -11.19
N GLU A 343 -1.27 30.37 -11.28
CA GLU A 343 -2.23 30.56 -10.18
C GLU A 343 -2.92 29.25 -9.74
N ASP A 344 -3.06 28.29 -10.66
CA ASP A 344 -3.60 26.97 -10.39
C ASP A 344 -2.69 26.10 -9.51
N VAL A 345 -1.40 26.45 -9.42
CA VAL A 345 -0.43 25.75 -8.56
C VAL A 345 -0.41 26.36 -7.16
N GLN A 346 -0.57 25.51 -6.15
CA GLN A 346 -0.43 25.88 -4.74
C GLN A 346 0.81 25.28 -4.09
N ALA A 347 1.33 24.15 -4.61
CA ALA A 347 2.49 23.49 -4.06
C ALA A 347 3.46 23.05 -5.16
N VAL A 348 4.76 23.10 -4.83
CA VAL A 348 5.86 22.62 -5.66
C VAL A 348 6.74 21.71 -4.81
N VAL A 349 7.05 20.52 -5.33
CA VAL A 349 7.92 19.52 -4.70
C VAL A 349 9.04 19.21 -5.67
N HIS A 350 10.27 19.56 -5.31
CA HIS A 350 11.47 19.20 -6.06
C HIS A 350 12.14 17.97 -5.46
N THR A 351 12.54 17.02 -6.30
CA THR A 351 13.26 15.81 -5.90
C THR A 351 14.49 15.57 -6.76
N HIS A 352 15.52 14.94 -6.18
CA HIS A 352 16.63 14.35 -6.93
C HIS A 352 16.40 12.84 -7.09
N ASP A 353 15.22 12.51 -7.60
CA ASP A 353 14.74 11.15 -7.78
C ASP A 353 15.73 10.28 -8.57
N LEU A 354 16.04 9.08 -8.07
CA LEU A 354 17.07 8.20 -8.62
C LEU A 354 16.60 7.59 -9.94
N TYR A 355 15.42 6.97 -9.94
CA TYR A 355 14.88 6.32 -11.12
C TYR A 355 14.42 7.35 -12.13
N GLY A 356 13.72 8.43 -11.76
CA GLY A 356 13.31 9.42 -12.75
C GLY A 356 14.50 10.11 -13.44
N ARG A 357 15.57 10.49 -12.72
CA ARG A 357 16.83 10.96 -13.37
C ARG A 357 17.44 9.92 -14.29
N ALA A 358 17.52 8.67 -13.88
CA ALA A 358 18.09 7.61 -14.71
C ALA A 358 17.23 7.31 -15.96
N TYR A 359 15.90 7.30 -15.82
CA TYR A 359 14.97 7.03 -16.90
C TYR A 359 14.86 8.20 -17.88
N ALA A 360 15.01 9.43 -17.41
CA ALA A 360 15.08 10.61 -18.26
C ALA A 360 16.27 10.59 -19.23
N LEU A 361 17.37 9.96 -18.85
CA LEU A 361 18.53 9.75 -19.73
C LEU A 361 18.32 8.60 -20.72
N SER A 362 17.18 7.92 -20.67
CA SER A 362 16.90 6.72 -21.45
C SER A 362 15.88 7.00 -22.56
N ALA A 363 16.10 6.43 -23.74
CA ALA A 363 15.10 6.42 -24.84
C ALA A 363 13.94 5.43 -24.59
N ARG A 364 13.69 5.05 -23.34
CA ARG A 364 12.74 4.00 -22.97
C ARG A 364 11.33 4.55 -22.92
N GLU A 365 10.42 3.87 -23.61
CA GLU A 365 8.99 4.04 -23.41
C GLU A 365 8.54 3.24 -22.18
N LEU A 366 7.76 3.88 -21.31
CA LEU A 366 7.19 3.25 -20.12
C LEU A 366 5.93 2.48 -20.49
N VAL A 367 5.84 1.25 -19.99
CA VAL A 367 4.67 0.40 -20.17
C VAL A 367 3.74 0.57 -18.95
N PRO A 368 2.42 0.77 -19.11
CA PRO A 368 1.47 0.87 -18.01
C PRO A 368 1.25 -0.49 -17.34
N ALA A 369 2.23 -0.94 -16.55
CA ALA A 369 2.34 -2.32 -16.06
C ALA A 369 1.99 -2.49 -14.57
N CYS A 370 1.85 -1.39 -13.82
CA CYS A 370 1.59 -1.41 -12.38
C CYS A 370 0.53 -0.38 -12.02
N ARG A 371 -0.30 -0.67 -11.02
CA ARG A 371 -1.33 0.24 -10.51
C ARG A 371 -0.76 1.45 -9.77
N VAL A 372 0.20 1.23 -8.86
CA VAL A 372 0.73 2.30 -8.00
C VAL A 372 1.50 3.30 -8.88
N GLY A 373 1.05 4.57 -8.88
CA GLY A 373 1.64 5.62 -9.70
C GLY A 373 1.29 5.59 -11.18
N LEU A 374 0.33 4.76 -11.60
CA LEU A 374 -0.07 4.61 -12.99
C LEU A 374 -0.44 5.94 -13.67
N ASP A 375 -1.23 6.79 -13.00
CA ASP A 375 -1.66 8.07 -13.56
C ASP A 375 -0.47 8.99 -13.84
N ILE A 376 0.37 9.26 -12.83
CA ILE A 376 1.50 10.19 -12.94
C ILE A 376 2.63 9.63 -13.81
N ALA A 377 2.90 8.32 -13.78
CA ALA A 377 3.95 7.70 -14.57
C ALA A 377 3.64 7.71 -16.07
N THR A 378 2.37 7.57 -16.43
CA THR A 378 1.91 7.58 -17.83
C THR A 378 1.67 9.00 -18.39
N ARG A 379 1.80 10.04 -17.57
CA ARG A 379 1.88 11.42 -18.09
C ARG A 379 3.17 11.58 -18.89
N ARG A 380 3.08 12.40 -19.94
CA ARG A 380 4.27 12.91 -20.63
C ARG A 380 5.21 13.51 -19.58
N MET A 381 6.51 13.30 -19.75
CA MET A 381 7.56 13.92 -18.94
C MET A 381 8.22 15.01 -19.79
N PRO A 382 7.75 16.27 -19.73
CA PRO A 382 8.48 17.37 -20.34
C PRO A 382 9.87 17.49 -19.72
N MET A 383 10.84 17.85 -20.54
CA MET A 383 12.24 17.89 -20.13
C MET A 383 12.82 19.27 -20.36
N TYR A 384 13.44 19.84 -19.32
CA TYR A 384 14.46 20.86 -19.49
C TYR A 384 15.77 20.15 -19.86
N SER A 385 16.32 20.46 -21.03
CA SER A 385 17.32 19.64 -21.70
C SER A 385 18.75 19.81 -21.20
N ARG A 386 19.00 20.71 -20.25
CA ARG A 386 20.35 21.00 -19.73
C ARG A 386 20.46 20.59 -18.26
N CYS A 387 21.62 20.03 -17.91
CA CYS A 387 22.01 19.84 -16.52
C CYS A 387 22.61 21.16 -16.01
N ASP A 388 21.76 22.04 -15.50
CA ASP A 388 22.14 23.37 -15.03
C ASP A 388 21.53 23.67 -13.65
N LEU A 389 22.08 24.67 -12.95
CA LEU A 389 21.44 25.21 -11.77
C LEU A 389 20.35 26.20 -12.19
N ILE A 390 19.14 26.01 -11.70
CA ILE A 390 17.94 26.77 -12.11
C ILE A 390 17.84 28.08 -11.33
N VAL A 391 18.90 28.88 -11.43
CA VAL A 391 19.06 30.15 -10.73
C VAL A 391 18.86 31.32 -11.66
N ASP A 392 19.38 31.26 -12.89
CA ASP A 392 19.33 32.38 -13.83
C ASP A 392 17.95 32.54 -14.47
N ALA A 393 17.53 33.79 -14.73
CA ALA A 393 16.19 34.08 -15.22
C ALA A 393 15.85 33.40 -16.56
N GLU A 394 16.82 33.28 -17.46
CA GLU A 394 16.66 32.59 -18.74
C GLU A 394 16.42 31.08 -18.55
N VAL A 395 17.23 30.44 -17.70
CA VAL A 395 17.11 29.02 -17.37
C VAL A 395 15.74 28.73 -16.73
N ARG A 396 15.33 29.55 -15.76
CA ARG A 396 14.00 29.41 -15.13
C ARG A 396 12.87 29.54 -16.15
N ARG A 397 12.95 30.50 -17.08
CA ARG A 397 11.97 30.66 -18.16
C ARG A 397 11.90 29.40 -19.02
N GLN A 398 13.04 28.87 -19.46
CA GLN A 398 13.08 27.65 -20.28
C GLN A 398 12.48 26.44 -19.56
N THR A 399 12.76 26.27 -18.26
CA THR A 399 12.14 25.22 -17.44
C THR A 399 10.63 25.39 -17.32
N LEU A 400 10.14 26.62 -17.09
CA LEU A 400 8.68 26.90 -17.04
C LEU A 400 8.00 26.68 -18.39
N ASP A 401 8.64 27.06 -19.49
CA ASP A 401 8.13 26.84 -20.84
C ASP A 401 8.06 25.33 -21.14
N ALA A 402 9.03 24.54 -20.65
CA ALA A 402 9.01 23.08 -20.75
C ALA A 402 7.90 22.47 -19.88
N LEU A 403 7.71 22.94 -18.64
CA LEU A 403 6.61 22.53 -17.75
C LEU A 403 5.25 22.78 -18.41
N GLY A 404 5.08 23.93 -19.07
CA GLY A 404 3.82 24.33 -19.68
C GLY A 404 2.68 24.31 -18.67
N GLY A 405 1.56 23.67 -19.03
CA GLY A 405 0.41 23.42 -18.14
C GLY A 405 0.45 22.07 -17.41
N GLY A 406 1.55 21.32 -17.51
CA GLY A 406 1.67 19.97 -16.96
C GLY A 406 1.85 19.93 -15.43
N PRO A 407 1.73 18.73 -14.82
CA PRO A 407 1.92 18.54 -13.38
C PRO A 407 3.38 18.25 -12.99
N LEU A 408 4.29 18.09 -13.96
CA LEU A 408 5.71 17.87 -13.70
C LEU A 408 6.60 18.36 -14.83
N VAL A 409 7.84 18.69 -14.50
CA VAL A 409 8.94 18.90 -15.44
C VAL A 409 10.19 18.21 -14.90
N HIS A 410 10.90 17.53 -15.78
CA HIS A 410 12.17 16.88 -15.44
C HIS A 410 13.34 17.71 -15.94
N GLU A 411 14.34 17.90 -15.10
CA GLU A 411 15.57 18.60 -15.41
C GLU A 411 16.67 17.56 -15.64
N VAL A 412 17.07 17.38 -16.90
CA VAL A 412 17.94 16.28 -17.31
C VAL A 412 19.22 16.23 -16.47
N GLY A 413 19.41 15.13 -15.74
CA GLY A 413 20.57 14.90 -14.89
C GLY A 413 20.52 15.58 -13.52
N HIS A 414 19.49 16.38 -13.23
CA HIS A 414 19.36 17.12 -11.97
C HIS A 414 18.23 16.58 -11.08
N GLY A 415 16.98 16.57 -11.54
CA GLY A 415 15.83 16.23 -10.70
C GLY A 415 14.48 16.47 -11.37
N THR A 416 13.40 16.37 -10.59
CA THR A 416 12.03 16.58 -11.08
C THR A 416 11.27 17.53 -10.17
N ASP A 417 10.63 18.53 -10.76
CA ASP A 417 9.65 19.36 -10.09
C ASP A 417 8.24 18.82 -10.34
N PHE A 418 7.51 18.57 -9.26
CA PHE A 418 6.11 18.21 -9.26
C PHE A 418 5.27 19.37 -8.74
N VAL A 419 4.18 19.69 -9.45
CA VAL A 419 3.30 20.82 -9.13
C VAL A 419 1.84 20.39 -9.06
N ALA A 420 1.11 20.96 -8.11
CA ALA A 420 -0.32 20.71 -7.98
C ALA A 420 -1.05 21.84 -7.25
N ASP A 421 -2.37 21.77 -7.26
CA ASP A 421 -3.30 22.61 -6.49
C ASP A 421 -3.30 22.29 -4.98
N THR A 422 -2.66 21.19 -4.57
CA THR A 422 -2.51 20.76 -3.18
C THR A 422 -1.12 20.20 -2.93
N LEU A 423 -0.59 20.39 -1.72
CA LEU A 423 0.67 19.78 -1.27
C LEU A 423 0.62 18.26 -1.33
N GLU A 424 -0.50 17.68 -0.91
CA GLU A 424 -0.74 16.25 -0.90
C GLU A 424 -0.57 15.65 -2.29
N ARG A 425 -1.19 16.26 -3.32
CA ARG A 425 -1.08 15.77 -4.69
C ARG A 425 0.36 15.85 -5.21
N ALA A 426 1.04 17.00 -5.07
CA ALA A 426 2.42 17.14 -5.53
C ALA A 426 3.38 16.14 -4.85
N THR A 427 3.21 15.93 -3.54
CA THR A 427 4.02 14.97 -2.76
C THR A 427 3.74 13.51 -3.19
N VAL A 428 2.46 13.16 -3.36
CA VAL A 428 2.05 11.81 -3.78
C VAL A 428 2.51 11.52 -5.20
N ASP A 429 2.40 12.49 -6.12
CA ASP A 429 2.88 12.34 -7.49
C ASP A 429 4.39 12.07 -7.54
N ALA A 430 5.19 12.79 -6.72
CA ALA A 430 6.62 12.55 -6.61
C ALA A 430 6.93 11.12 -6.13
N ILE A 431 6.31 10.71 -5.02
CA ILE A 431 6.50 9.37 -4.45
C ILE A 431 6.08 8.28 -5.42
N GLN A 432 4.87 8.40 -5.98
CA GLN A 432 4.28 7.34 -6.78
C GLN A 432 4.92 7.21 -8.16
N ARG A 433 5.36 8.32 -8.78
CA ARG A 433 6.12 8.25 -10.02
C ARG A 433 7.41 7.46 -9.82
N GLU A 434 8.16 7.77 -8.76
CA GLU A 434 9.39 7.07 -8.45
C GLU A 434 9.15 5.60 -8.11
N GLN A 435 8.10 5.28 -7.34
CA GLN A 435 7.70 3.89 -7.06
C GLN A 435 7.35 3.11 -8.33
N PHE A 436 6.65 3.73 -9.28
CA PHE A 436 6.34 3.10 -10.56
C PHE A 436 7.63 2.78 -11.35
N LEU A 437 8.55 3.74 -11.45
CA LEU A 437 9.82 3.55 -12.17
C LEU A 437 10.71 2.49 -11.50
N ALA A 438 10.72 2.46 -10.16
CA ALA A 438 11.39 1.41 -9.39
C ALA A 438 10.80 0.02 -9.65
N MET A 439 9.47 -0.07 -9.79
CA MET A 439 8.77 -1.31 -10.14
C MET A 439 9.08 -1.74 -11.59
N ASP A 440 9.04 -0.82 -12.56
CA ASP A 440 9.42 -1.11 -13.95
C ASP A 440 10.86 -1.61 -14.03
N HIS A 441 11.79 -0.96 -13.32
CA HIS A 441 13.18 -1.38 -13.23
C HIS A 441 13.32 -2.79 -12.66
N LEU A 442 12.63 -3.09 -11.56
CA LEU A 442 12.67 -4.39 -10.92
C LEU A 442 12.05 -5.48 -11.80
N ALA A 443 10.91 -5.21 -12.43
CA ALA A 443 10.26 -6.15 -13.35
C ALA A 443 11.20 -6.50 -14.52
N ARG A 444 11.93 -5.51 -15.05
CA ARG A 444 12.95 -5.71 -16.10
C ARG A 444 14.11 -6.63 -15.71
N ARG A 445 14.36 -6.84 -14.42
CA ARG A 445 15.34 -7.84 -13.96
C ARG A 445 14.86 -9.26 -14.28
N PHE A 446 13.55 -9.48 -14.26
CA PHE A 446 12.93 -10.77 -14.56
C PHE A 446 12.61 -10.96 -16.05
N GLY A 447 12.33 -9.88 -16.78
CA GLY A 447 11.95 -9.91 -18.19
C GLY A 447 11.24 -8.64 -18.64
N ALA A 448 10.77 -8.60 -19.89
CA ALA A 448 10.06 -7.43 -20.40
C ALA A 448 8.70 -7.24 -19.67
N PRO A 449 8.42 -6.05 -19.09
CA PRO A 449 7.13 -5.77 -18.45
C PRO A 449 5.97 -5.85 -19.43
N GLN A 450 4.85 -6.42 -18.98
CA GLN A 450 3.62 -6.52 -19.76
C GLN A 450 2.63 -5.43 -19.36
N ALA A 451 1.95 -4.83 -20.35
CA ALA A 451 0.95 -3.80 -20.11
C ALA A 451 -0.30 -4.38 -19.44
N LEU A 452 -0.89 -3.60 -18.55
CA LEU A 452 -2.24 -3.86 -18.06
C LEU A 452 -3.25 -3.69 -19.22
N PRO A 453 -4.35 -4.48 -19.25
CA PRO A 453 -5.43 -4.26 -20.20
C PRO A 453 -6.01 -2.84 -20.09
N ALA A 454 -6.35 -2.21 -21.21
CA ALA A 454 -6.84 -0.83 -21.25
C ALA A 454 -8.08 -0.60 -20.35
N ARG A 455 -9.05 -1.51 -20.39
CA ARG A 455 -10.23 -1.45 -19.52
C ARG A 455 -9.87 -1.48 -18.04
N LEU A 456 -8.89 -2.30 -17.66
CA LEU A 456 -8.41 -2.37 -16.28
C LEU A 456 -7.74 -1.05 -15.87
N ILE A 457 -6.95 -0.43 -16.76
CA ILE A 457 -6.35 0.89 -16.51
C ILE A 457 -7.42 1.94 -16.18
N ASP A 458 -8.52 1.97 -16.92
CA ASP A 458 -9.61 2.92 -16.69
C ASP A 458 -10.33 2.63 -15.36
N ASP A 459 -10.60 1.35 -15.06
CA ASP A 459 -11.19 0.93 -13.79
C ASP A 459 -10.30 1.29 -12.58
N LEU A 460 -8.98 1.14 -12.74
CA LEU A 460 -8.00 1.51 -11.71
C LEU A 460 -7.99 3.01 -11.45
N ARG A 461 -7.96 3.83 -12.52
CA ARG A 461 -8.03 5.30 -12.39
C ARG A 461 -9.31 5.75 -11.69
N ALA A 462 -10.45 5.12 -11.97
CA ALA A 462 -11.72 5.42 -11.34
C ALA A 462 -11.84 4.93 -9.88
N ALA A 463 -10.96 4.02 -9.47
CA ALA A 463 -10.93 3.44 -8.12
C ALA A 463 -9.81 3.97 -7.24
N GLU A 464 -8.90 4.77 -7.80
CA GLU A 464 -7.72 5.29 -7.10
C GLU A 464 -8.11 6.11 -5.85
N PRO A 465 -7.53 5.80 -4.67
CA PRO A 465 -7.71 6.62 -3.48
C PRO A 465 -7.30 8.08 -3.74
N PRO A 466 -7.99 9.05 -3.12
CA PRO A 466 -7.60 10.45 -3.19
C PRO A 466 -6.15 10.67 -2.75
N ALA A 467 -5.50 11.68 -3.33
CA ALA A 467 -4.13 12.06 -2.94
C ALA A 467 -4.01 12.36 -1.44
N GLU A 468 -5.06 12.89 -0.80
CA GLU A 468 -5.06 13.12 0.65
C GLU A 468 -4.89 11.81 1.44
N ASP A 469 -5.59 10.74 1.06
CA ASP A 469 -5.50 9.45 1.73
C ASP A 469 -4.10 8.83 1.53
N TRP A 470 -3.54 8.93 0.33
CA TRP A 470 -2.16 8.51 0.05
C TRP A 470 -1.13 9.31 0.82
N TRP A 471 -1.32 10.61 0.92
CA TRP A 471 -0.43 11.48 1.69
C TRP A 471 -0.43 11.09 3.16
N TRP A 472 -1.60 10.81 3.75
CA TRP A 472 -1.70 10.28 5.12
C TRP A 472 -1.04 8.92 5.28
N PHE A 473 -1.20 8.03 4.29
CA PHE A 473 -0.51 6.75 4.27
C PHE A 473 1.01 6.94 4.33
N TYR A 474 1.60 7.77 3.46
CA TYR A 474 3.03 8.00 3.43
C TYR A 474 3.57 8.77 4.64
N ALA A 475 2.84 9.79 5.10
CA ALA A 475 3.21 10.58 6.29
C ALA A 475 3.10 9.75 7.58
N GLY A 476 2.13 8.83 7.66
CA GLY A 476 1.96 7.90 8.78
C GLY A 476 3.03 6.83 8.88
N GLU A 477 3.89 6.69 7.87
CA GLU A 477 5.03 5.79 7.89
C GLU A 477 6.35 6.46 8.31
N VAL A 478 6.37 7.79 8.49
CA VAL A 478 7.57 8.52 8.90
C VAL A 478 8.05 8.03 10.27
N GLY A 479 9.34 7.71 10.38
CA GLY A 479 9.96 7.14 11.58
C GLY A 479 9.53 5.70 11.91
N ALA A 480 8.62 5.11 11.12
CA ALA A 480 8.13 3.76 11.37
C ALA A 480 9.12 2.73 10.81
N PRO A 481 9.63 1.77 11.61
CA PRO A 481 10.65 0.85 11.12
C PRO A 481 10.08 0.00 9.97
N ARG A 482 10.81 -0.06 8.85
CA ARG A 482 10.46 -0.88 7.68
C ARG A 482 11.40 -2.08 7.55
N ARG A 483 10.93 -3.18 6.97
CA ARG A 483 11.72 -4.40 6.78
C ARG A 483 11.35 -5.06 5.45
N SER A 484 12.33 -5.60 4.73
CA SER A 484 12.00 -6.58 3.68
C SER A 484 11.57 -7.91 4.32
N ALA A 485 10.83 -8.74 3.57
CA ALA A 485 10.57 -10.13 3.95
C ALA A 485 11.88 -10.93 4.18
N GLY A 486 12.99 -10.56 3.55
CA GLY A 486 14.29 -11.18 3.77
C GLY A 486 14.97 -10.86 5.10
N GLY A 487 14.44 -9.93 5.90
CA GLY A 487 15.14 -9.39 7.07
C GLY A 487 16.33 -8.47 6.72
N LEU A 488 16.62 -8.31 5.42
CA LEU A 488 17.53 -7.29 4.90
C LEU A 488 16.81 -5.95 4.98
N SER A 489 17.14 -5.16 5.99
CA SER A 489 16.70 -3.77 6.05
C SER A 489 17.52 -2.97 5.04
N ASN A 490 16.85 -2.36 4.05
CA ASN A 490 17.40 -1.15 3.43
C ASN A 490 17.29 -0.05 4.50
N ARG A 491 18.36 0.14 5.26
CA ARG A 491 18.59 1.34 6.06
C ARG A 491 19.90 1.94 5.59
#